data_AF-A0A524M8J2-F1
#
_entry.id   AF-A0A524M8J2-F1
#
_cell.length_a   1.000
_cell.length_b   1.000
_cell.length_c   1.000
_cell.angle_alpha   90.00
_cell.angle_beta   90.00
_cell.angle_gamma   90.00
#
_symmetry.space_group_name_H-M   'P 1'
#
loop_
_entity.id
_entity.type
_entity.pdbx_description
1 polymer ?
#
loop_
_entity_poly.entity_id
_entity_poly.type
_entity_poly.pdbx_seq_one_letter_code
_entity_poly.pdbx_strand_id
1 'polypeptide(L)'
;MKSHTTLSLLAAALLSIASQIYANEDSTEKTTTIEIQQKAGEATNAIKNYTVEKRDEAVKKVEANLNSLDTRIEALEARIDKNWNKMDETARERARGTLTALRKKRVQVAEWYGGLKNSSTEAWEHMKEGFSDAYSSLRNSWEKAKNEY
;
A
#
# COMPACT_ATOMS: atom_id res chain seq x y z
N MET A 1 40.58 19.74 21.30
CA MET A 1 39.94 20.74 20.42
C MET A 1 39.27 19.99 19.27
N LYS A 2 37.93 20.06 19.23
CA LYS A 2 37.00 19.75 18.11
C LYS A 2 36.96 18.32 17.54
N SER A 3 35.72 17.85 17.51
CA SER A 3 35.14 16.61 17.04
C SER A 3 34.74 16.64 15.55
N HIS A 4 34.43 15.43 15.04
CA HIS A 4 33.41 15.07 14.02
C HIS A 4 33.90 14.45 12.69
N THR A 5 33.71 13.13 12.61
CA THR A 5 32.92 12.36 11.62
C THR A 5 32.59 13.01 10.27
N THR A 6 32.88 12.28 9.17
CA THR A 6 32.11 12.06 7.91
C THR A 6 33.04 11.20 7.01
N LEU A 7 32.68 10.39 6.02
CA LEU A 7 31.51 10.23 5.16
C LEU A 7 31.70 8.86 4.46
N SER A 8 30.86 7.85 4.68
CA SER A 8 30.90 6.65 3.83
C SER A 8 30.06 6.90 2.58
N LEU A 9 30.74 7.14 1.47
CA LEU A 9 30.22 6.93 0.12
C LEU A 9 29.79 5.47 -0.01
N LEU A 10 28.56 5.22 -0.46
CA LEU A 10 28.30 4.00 -1.23
C LEU A 10 27.56 4.35 -2.51
N ALA A 11 28.30 4.11 -3.58
CA ALA A 11 27.98 4.40 -4.95
C ALA A 11 26.88 3.48 -5.47
N ALA A 12 26.13 4.04 -6.41
CA ALA A 12 25.23 3.35 -7.31
C ALA A 12 25.97 2.23 -8.07
N ALA A 13 25.32 1.06 -8.16
CA ALA A 13 25.60 0.07 -9.18
C ALA A 13 24.26 -0.47 -9.70
N LEU A 14 23.71 0.23 -10.68
CA LEU A 14 22.76 -0.33 -11.64
C LEU A 14 23.61 -0.88 -12.79
N LEU A 15 23.53 -2.17 -13.09
CA LEU A 15 23.45 -2.67 -14.47
C LEU A 15 23.31 -4.20 -14.54
N SER A 16 22.37 -4.61 -15.40
CA SER A 16 22.31 -5.88 -16.13
C SER A 16 21.76 -7.11 -15.40
N ILE A 17 20.61 -7.60 -15.87
CA ILE A 17 20.53 -8.80 -16.74
C ILE A 17 19.17 -8.74 -17.45
N ALA A 18 19.21 -8.71 -18.78
CA ALA A 18 18.09 -9.04 -19.64
C ALA A 18 18.30 -10.46 -20.18
N SER A 19 17.17 -11.14 -20.42
CA SER A 19 16.98 -12.36 -21.20
C SER A 19 17.23 -13.69 -20.48
N GLN A 20 16.15 -14.39 -20.08
CA GLN A 20 15.83 -15.74 -20.56
C GLN A 20 14.31 -15.97 -20.54
N ILE A 21 13.77 -16.33 -21.71
CA ILE A 21 12.42 -16.84 -21.91
C ILE A 21 12.46 -18.34 -21.62
N TYR A 22 11.84 -18.80 -20.54
CA TYR A 22 11.32 -20.17 -20.41
C TYR A 22 10.10 -20.16 -19.48
N ALA A 23 9.08 -20.90 -19.90
CA ALA A 23 7.77 -21.02 -19.29
C ALA A 23 7.83 -21.37 -17.80
N ASN A 24 7.30 -20.49 -16.95
CA ASN A 24 6.82 -20.83 -15.61
C ASN A 24 5.85 -19.74 -15.10
N GLU A 25 4.61 -19.77 -15.59
CA GLU A 25 3.56 -18.78 -15.26
C GLU A 25 3.09 -18.82 -13.79
N ASP A 26 3.47 -19.83 -13.00
CA ASP A 26 3.00 -20.01 -11.61
C ASP A 26 4.00 -19.51 -10.54
N SER A 27 5.24 -19.20 -10.94
CA SER A 27 6.30 -18.78 -10.00
C SER A 27 6.56 -17.27 -9.99
N THR A 28 6.29 -16.57 -11.09
CA THR A 28 6.36 -15.11 -11.15
C THR A 28 5.22 -14.45 -10.37
N GLU A 29 4.01 -15.00 -10.43
CA GLU A 29 2.86 -14.45 -9.70
C GLU A 29 2.95 -14.68 -8.19
N LYS A 30 3.43 -15.86 -7.76
CA LYS A 30 3.71 -16.16 -6.35
C LYS A 30 4.83 -15.31 -5.79
N THR A 31 5.95 -15.17 -6.52
CA THR A 31 7.08 -14.31 -6.09
C THR A 31 6.63 -12.85 -6.00
N THR A 32 5.89 -12.35 -7.00
CA THR A 32 5.37 -10.97 -7.00
C THR A 32 4.36 -10.75 -5.87
N THR A 33 3.49 -11.72 -5.59
CA THR A 33 2.48 -11.61 -4.51
C THR A 33 3.11 -11.68 -3.12
N ILE A 34 4.11 -12.54 -2.91
CA ILE A 34 4.89 -12.61 -1.66
C ILE A 34 5.67 -11.32 -1.45
N GLU A 35 6.38 -10.81 -2.46
CA GLU A 35 7.10 -9.53 -2.37
C GLU A 35 6.16 -8.34 -2.11
N ILE A 36 4.97 -8.34 -2.72
CA ILE A 36 3.96 -7.28 -2.54
C ILE A 36 3.29 -7.35 -1.15
N GLN A 37 3.06 -8.55 -0.59
CA GLN A 37 2.60 -8.71 0.79
C GLN A 37 3.68 -8.33 1.80
N GLN A 38 4.93 -8.67 1.52
CA GLN A 38 6.08 -8.34 2.36
C GLN A 38 6.34 -6.82 2.37
N LYS A 39 6.35 -6.17 1.20
CA LYS A 39 6.40 -4.70 1.07
C LYS A 39 5.19 -3.98 1.69
N ALA A 40 4.03 -4.65 1.77
CA ALA A 40 2.85 -4.10 2.43
C ALA A 40 2.95 -4.15 3.97
N GLY A 41 3.48 -5.24 4.53
CA GLY A 41 3.83 -5.33 5.95
C GLY A 41 4.91 -4.30 6.35
N GLU A 42 5.83 -4.00 5.44
CA GLU A 42 6.86 -2.98 5.62
C GLU A 42 6.28 -1.56 5.69
N ALA A 43 5.25 -1.21 4.91
CA ALA A 43 4.64 0.12 4.97
C ALA A 43 3.90 0.37 6.30
N THR A 44 3.20 -0.63 6.83
CA THR A 44 2.50 -0.52 8.12
C THR A 44 3.46 -0.54 9.31
N ASN A 45 4.48 -1.40 9.28
CA ASN A 45 5.53 -1.43 10.30
C ASN A 45 6.41 -0.16 10.26
N ALA A 46 6.63 0.42 9.08
CA ALA A 46 7.39 1.66 8.92
C ALA A 46 6.71 2.83 9.64
N ILE A 47 5.37 2.89 9.65
CA ILE A 47 4.64 3.98 10.30
C ILE A 47 4.61 3.86 11.81
N LYS A 48 4.45 2.64 12.34
CA LYS A 48 4.48 2.39 13.80
C LYS A 48 5.79 2.89 14.44
N ASN A 49 6.89 2.77 13.71
CA ASN A 49 8.22 3.16 14.20
C ASN A 49 8.55 4.66 14.05
N TYR A 50 7.68 5.48 13.45
CA TYR A 50 7.93 6.92 13.37
C TYR A 50 7.66 7.61 14.70
N THR A 51 8.69 8.28 15.21
CA THR A 51 8.58 9.17 16.36
C THR A 51 7.88 10.47 15.98
N VAL A 52 7.41 11.24 16.97
CA VAL A 52 6.72 12.52 16.72
C VAL A 52 7.62 13.52 16.00
N GLU A 53 8.93 13.49 16.24
CA GLU A 53 9.90 14.37 15.58
C GLU A 53 9.98 14.13 14.07
N LYS A 54 9.58 12.94 13.61
CA LYS A 54 9.53 12.57 12.19
C LYS A 54 8.10 12.61 11.61
N ARG A 55 7.13 13.17 12.34
CA ARG A 55 5.72 13.21 11.91
C ARG A 55 5.56 13.75 10.50
N ASP A 56 6.12 14.91 10.19
CA ASP A 56 5.87 15.58 8.91
C ASP A 56 6.45 14.77 7.73
N GLU A 57 7.58 14.09 7.95
CA GLU A 57 8.15 13.13 7.00
C GLU A 57 7.25 11.90 6.84
N ALA A 58 6.75 11.37 7.96
CA ALA A 58 5.85 10.22 7.98
C ALA A 58 4.54 10.52 7.21
N VAL A 59 3.91 11.67 7.45
CA VAL A 59 2.69 12.12 6.77
C VAL A 59 2.89 12.19 5.26
N LYS A 60 4.03 12.73 4.78
CA LYS A 60 4.33 12.78 3.34
C LYS A 60 4.51 11.40 2.72
N LYS A 61 5.18 10.48 3.42
CA LYS A 61 5.36 9.09 2.96
C LYS A 61 4.03 8.34 2.94
N VAL A 62 3.19 8.54 3.95
CA VAL A 62 1.82 8.01 4.01
C VAL A 62 1.03 8.48 2.79
N GLU A 63 1.04 9.78 2.50
CA GLU A 63 0.31 10.37 1.37
C GLU A 63 0.70 9.72 0.04
N ALA A 64 2.00 9.54 -0.21
CA ALA A 64 2.49 8.87 -1.41
C ALA A 64 1.99 7.40 -1.51
N ASN A 65 2.02 6.68 -0.40
CA ASN A 65 1.53 5.30 -0.35
C ASN A 65 0.00 5.20 -0.58
N LEU A 66 -0.76 6.16 -0.03
CA LEU A 66 -2.20 6.24 -0.25
C LEU A 66 -2.53 6.51 -1.72
N ASN A 67 -1.84 7.46 -2.35
CA ASN A 67 -2.01 7.75 -3.77
C ASN A 67 -1.69 6.52 -4.63
N SER A 68 -0.62 5.79 -4.30
CA SER A 68 -0.30 4.53 -4.99
C SER A 68 -1.40 3.48 -4.86
N LEU A 69 -2.01 3.36 -3.67
CA LEU A 69 -3.10 2.42 -3.43
C LEU A 69 -4.38 2.83 -4.18
N ASP A 70 -4.68 4.13 -4.24
CA ASP A 70 -5.82 4.67 -4.98
C ASP A 70 -5.73 4.32 -6.47
N THR A 71 -4.58 4.58 -7.11
CA THR A 71 -4.33 4.17 -8.50
C THR A 71 -4.51 2.66 -8.72
N ARG A 72 -4.14 1.83 -7.74
CA ARG A 72 -4.30 0.37 -7.82
C ARG A 72 -5.75 -0.08 -7.65
N ILE A 73 -6.58 0.67 -6.92
CA ILE A 73 -8.02 0.43 -6.81
C ILE A 73 -8.71 0.83 -8.12
N GLU A 74 -8.33 1.97 -8.71
CA GLU A 74 -8.84 2.42 -10.02
C GLU A 74 -8.51 1.41 -11.13
N ALA A 75 -7.28 0.88 -11.15
CA ALA A 75 -6.89 -0.14 -12.11
C ALA A 75 -7.65 -1.46 -11.95
N LEU A 76 -7.99 -1.83 -10.71
CA LEU A 76 -8.84 -2.99 -10.42
C LEU A 76 -10.27 -2.76 -10.92
N GLU A 77 -10.85 -1.59 -10.66
CA GLU A 77 -12.17 -1.20 -11.15
C GLU A 77 -12.23 -1.26 -12.68
N ALA A 78 -11.25 -0.67 -13.37
CA ALA A 78 -11.17 -0.73 -14.82
C ALA A 78 -11.04 -2.17 -15.36
N ARG A 79 -10.35 -3.07 -14.65
CA ARG A 79 -10.23 -4.48 -15.02
C ARG A 79 -11.56 -5.22 -14.87
N ILE A 80 -12.31 -4.95 -13.80
CA ILE A 80 -13.66 -5.47 -13.59
C ILE A 80 -14.57 -5.00 -14.72
N ASP A 81 -14.58 -3.71 -15.03
CA ASP A 81 -15.41 -3.12 -16.07
C ASP A 81 -15.11 -3.70 -17.46
N LYS A 82 -13.82 -3.88 -17.79
CA LYS A 82 -13.41 -4.50 -19.06
C LYS A 82 -13.94 -5.93 -19.22
N ASN A 83 -14.06 -6.67 -18.12
CA ASN A 83 -14.54 -8.05 -18.12
C ASN A 83 -16.03 -8.19 -17.81
N TRP A 84 -16.74 -7.08 -17.59
CA TRP A 84 -18.12 -7.04 -17.13
C TRP A 84 -19.07 -7.90 -17.98
N ASN A 85 -18.96 -7.83 -19.30
CA ASN A 85 -19.81 -8.57 -20.23
C ASN A 85 -19.56 -10.09 -20.21
N LYS A 86 -18.40 -10.53 -19.68
CA LYS A 86 -18.03 -11.94 -19.54
C LYS A 86 -18.42 -12.53 -18.18
N MET A 87 -18.77 -11.68 -17.22
CA MET A 87 -19.20 -12.09 -15.89
C MET A 87 -20.69 -12.47 -15.89
N ASP A 88 -21.03 -13.53 -15.16
CA ASP A 88 -22.42 -13.82 -14.79
C ASP A 88 -22.94 -12.83 -13.74
N GLU A 89 -24.25 -12.89 -13.45
CA GLU A 89 -24.87 -11.95 -12.51
C GLU A 89 -24.30 -12.04 -11.09
N THR A 90 -23.95 -13.26 -10.65
CA THR A 90 -23.40 -13.47 -9.32
C THR A 90 -22.01 -12.86 -9.20
N ALA A 91 -21.16 -13.03 -10.22
CA ALA A 91 -19.84 -12.42 -10.29
C ALA A 91 -19.92 -10.89 -10.33
N ARG A 92 -20.88 -10.33 -11.08
CA ARG A 92 -21.14 -8.88 -11.11
C ARG A 92 -21.58 -8.32 -9.77
N GLU A 93 -22.47 -9.01 -9.07
CA GLU A 93 -22.91 -8.63 -7.73
C GLU A 93 -21.75 -8.64 -6.73
N ARG A 94 -20.93 -9.71 -6.74
CA ARG A 94 -19.71 -9.79 -5.92
C ARG A 94 -18.76 -8.64 -6.24
N ALA A 95 -18.51 -8.33 -7.52
CA ALA A 95 -17.61 -7.26 -7.93
C ALA A 95 -18.06 -5.89 -7.41
N ARG A 96 -19.36 -5.58 -7.56
CA ARG A 96 -19.96 -4.36 -7.00
C ARG A 96 -19.81 -4.29 -5.49
N GLY A 97 -20.07 -5.39 -4.79
CA GLY A 97 -19.91 -5.50 -3.35
C GLY A 97 -18.46 -5.25 -2.91
N THR A 98 -17.50 -5.86 -3.60
CA THR A 98 -16.07 -5.68 -3.34
C THR A 98 -15.63 -4.23 -3.55
N LEU A 99 -15.98 -3.60 -4.68
CA LEU A 99 -15.64 -2.21 -4.97
C LEU A 99 -16.26 -1.24 -3.94
N THR A 100 -17.51 -1.50 -3.53
CA THR A 100 -18.18 -0.71 -2.48
C THR A 100 -17.45 -0.83 -1.14
N ALA A 101 -17.04 -2.04 -0.76
CA ALA A 101 -16.29 -2.27 0.48
C ALA A 101 -14.91 -1.58 0.45
N LEU A 102 -14.21 -1.62 -0.69
CA LEU A 102 -12.93 -0.93 -0.87
C LEU A 102 -13.08 0.58 -0.72
N ARG A 103 -14.08 1.18 -1.37
CA ARG A 103 -14.37 2.62 -1.25
C ARG A 103 -14.65 3.03 0.19
N LYS A 104 -15.48 2.27 0.91
CA LYS A 104 -15.77 2.54 2.33
C LYS A 104 -14.51 2.51 3.19
N LYS A 105 -13.65 1.51 2.99
CA LYS A 105 -12.37 1.41 3.71
C LYS A 105 -11.42 2.54 3.34
N ARG A 106 -11.42 3.00 2.09
CA ARG A 106 -10.59 4.14 1.66
C ARG A 106 -11.02 5.45 2.33
N VAL A 107 -12.33 5.67 2.49
CA VAL A 107 -12.86 6.81 3.25
C VAL A 107 -12.37 6.75 4.70
N GLN A 108 -12.47 5.59 5.37
CA GLN A 108 -11.96 5.43 6.74
C GLN A 108 -10.46 5.75 6.85
N VAL A 109 -9.66 5.29 5.88
CA VAL A 109 -8.23 5.61 5.83
C VAL A 109 -7.99 7.11 5.62
N ALA A 110 -8.82 7.80 4.83
CA ALA A 110 -8.72 9.24 4.64
C ALA A 110 -9.04 10.02 5.93
N GLU A 111 -10.05 9.59 6.68
CA GLU A 111 -10.40 10.16 7.99
C GLU A 111 -9.22 10.02 8.97
N TRP A 112 -8.66 8.81 9.10
CA TRP A 112 -7.51 8.56 9.96
C TRP A 112 -6.25 9.29 9.50
N TYR A 113 -6.02 9.42 8.18
CA TYR A 113 -4.91 10.22 7.66
C TYR A 113 -5.07 11.70 8.00
N GLY A 114 -6.29 12.24 7.90
CA GLY A 114 -6.60 13.61 8.33
C GLY A 114 -6.34 13.81 9.82
N GLY A 115 -6.76 12.85 10.66
CA GLY A 115 -6.47 12.84 12.10
C GLY A 115 -4.97 12.79 12.40
N LEU A 116 -4.24 11.88 11.74
CA LEU A 116 -2.79 11.71 11.87
C LEU A 116 -2.02 12.97 11.47
N LYS A 117 -2.39 13.59 10.34
CA LYS A 117 -1.75 14.81 9.82
C LYS A 117 -1.91 16.01 10.76
N ASN A 118 -3.05 16.10 11.46
CA ASN A 118 -3.39 17.22 12.33
C ASN A 118 -3.25 16.90 13.82
N SER A 119 -2.68 15.75 14.18
CA SER A 119 -2.61 15.32 15.58
C SER A 119 -1.60 16.16 16.38
N SER A 120 -1.91 16.37 17.66
CA SER A 120 -0.92 16.88 18.62
C SER A 120 0.17 15.84 18.89
N THR A 121 1.22 16.25 19.62
CA THR A 121 2.28 15.35 20.08
C THR A 121 1.73 14.23 20.96
N GLU A 122 0.80 14.57 21.86
CA GLU A 122 0.18 13.65 22.81
C GLU A 122 -0.75 12.65 22.12
N ALA A 123 -1.40 13.07 21.02
CA ALA A 123 -2.31 12.23 20.25
C ALA A 123 -1.60 11.38 19.17
N TRP A 124 -0.31 11.64 18.91
CA TRP A 124 0.44 11.03 17.80
C TRP A 124 0.40 9.50 17.81
N GLU A 125 0.68 8.88 18.96
CA GLU A 125 0.72 7.42 19.08
C GLU A 125 -0.63 6.77 18.78
N HIS A 126 -1.71 7.32 19.35
CA HIS A 126 -3.06 6.81 19.10
C HIS A 126 -3.49 6.99 17.64
N MET A 127 -3.16 8.12 17.02
CA MET A 127 -3.51 8.38 15.62
C MET A 127 -2.71 7.48 14.67
N LYS A 128 -1.43 7.19 14.96
CA LYS A 128 -0.64 6.22 14.20
C LYS A 128 -1.25 4.83 14.22
N GLU A 129 -1.70 4.38 15.38
CA GLU A 129 -2.32 3.06 15.55
C GLU A 129 -3.61 2.95 14.74
N GLY A 130 -4.54 3.90 14.92
CA GLY A 130 -5.80 3.91 14.17
C GLY A 130 -5.60 4.00 12.65
N PHE A 131 -4.65 4.84 12.20
CA PHE A 131 -4.26 4.89 10.79
C PHE A 131 -3.71 3.54 10.29
N SER A 132 -2.78 2.95 11.02
CA SER A 132 -2.16 1.66 10.69
C SER A 132 -3.20 0.56 10.51
N ASP A 133 -4.18 0.50 11.41
CA ASP A 133 -5.23 -0.51 11.40
C ASP A 133 -6.19 -0.31 10.22
N ALA A 134 -6.62 0.93 9.98
CA ALA A 134 -7.46 1.27 8.84
C ALA A 134 -6.75 0.95 7.51
N TYR A 135 -5.47 1.33 7.39
CA TYR A 135 -4.67 1.08 6.20
C TYR A 135 -4.48 -0.42 5.96
N SER A 136 -4.15 -1.19 6.99
CA SER A 136 -4.03 -2.65 6.90
C SER A 136 -5.35 -3.31 6.49
N SER A 137 -6.47 -2.82 7.02
CA SER A 137 -7.81 -3.30 6.66
C SER A 137 -8.12 -3.08 5.18
N LEU A 138 -7.87 -1.87 4.67
CA LEU A 138 -8.02 -1.54 3.25
C LEU A 138 -7.11 -2.40 2.38
N ARG A 139 -5.84 -2.51 2.76
CA ARG A 139 -4.81 -3.28 2.04
C ARG A 139 -5.20 -4.74 1.90
N ASN A 140 -5.65 -5.37 2.99
CA ASN A 140 -6.08 -6.76 3.00
C ASN A 140 -7.31 -6.98 2.11
N SER A 141 -8.27 -6.05 2.13
CA SER A 141 -9.42 -6.11 1.21
C SER A 141 -9.01 -5.97 -0.24
N TRP A 142 -8.05 -5.08 -0.54
CA TRP A 142 -7.53 -4.91 -1.89
C TRP A 142 -6.82 -6.17 -2.39
N GLU A 143 -5.98 -6.82 -1.57
CA GLU A 143 -5.30 -8.06 -1.96
C GLU A 143 -6.30 -9.18 -2.28
N LYS A 144 -7.34 -9.32 -1.46
CA LYS A 144 -8.41 -10.29 -1.73
C LYS A 144 -9.11 -9.99 -3.05
N ALA A 145 -9.45 -8.72 -3.28
CA ALA A 145 -10.11 -8.30 -4.52
C ALA A 145 -9.22 -8.52 -5.75
N LYS A 146 -7.92 -8.22 -5.65
CA LYS A 146 -6.94 -8.42 -6.71
C LYS A 146 -6.83 -9.88 -7.13
N ASN A 147 -6.95 -10.81 -6.19
CA ASN A 147 -6.86 -12.24 -6.47
C ASN A 147 -8.16 -12.82 -7.05
N GLU A 148 -9.28 -12.11 -6.92
CA GLU A 148 -10.61 -12.55 -7.38
C GLU A 148 -10.92 -12.11 -8.82
N TYR A 149 -10.42 -10.94 -9.24
CA TYR A 149 -10.74 -10.28 -10.53
C TYR A 149 -9.49 -9.95 -11.32
#